data_AF-A0A533RHP5-F1
#
_entry.id   AF-A0A533RHP5-F1
#
_cell.length_a   1.000
_cell.length_b   1.000
_cell.length_c   1.000
_cell.angle_alpha   90.00
_cell.angle_beta   90.00
_cell.angle_gamma   90.00
#
_symmetry.space_group_name_H-M   'P 1'
#
loop_
_entity.id
_entity.type
_entity.pdbx_description
1 polymer ?
#
loop_
_entity_poly.entity_id
_entity_poly.type
_entity_poly.pdbx_seq_one_letter_code
_entity_poly.pdbx_strand_id
1 'polypeptide(L)'
;MRRFLLVVVLLAQAVVADAAINLAVSQHSGTAAAKQAEQLARRIGDRLATPVNVVVLADAAQVEAWLNRFAAAELALVESDFVSARAGRFLVVGPAGGNLLLVGRQGISGELPQQIAPLLAAKPSAPAPAGKPRPAGGGKRLDGPPATAAPAFSPSKSVEEDRYFVGYVYREKLHLTPAKDRVDYWTAQLQEGKVTKQQLYDMACRPEEKGCSFR
;
A
#
# COMPACT_ATOMS: atom_id res chain seq x y z
N MET A 1 -7.74 -47.00 25.24
CA MET A 1 -7.50 -46.37 23.92
C MET A 1 -8.43 -45.16 23.71
N ARG A 2 -8.16 -44.00 24.31
CA ARG A 2 -9.01 -42.79 24.11
C ARG A 2 -8.35 -41.47 24.61
N ARG A 3 -7.03 -41.34 24.45
CA ARG A 3 -6.26 -40.16 24.94
C ARG A 3 -5.31 -39.54 23.92
N PHE A 4 -5.46 -39.86 22.63
CA PHE A 4 -4.48 -39.49 21.59
C PHE A 4 -5.05 -38.67 20.42
N LEU A 5 -6.14 -37.92 20.63
CA LEU A 5 -6.74 -37.13 19.55
C LEU A 5 -7.17 -35.74 20.04
N LEU A 6 -6.22 -35.01 20.63
CA LEU A 6 -6.45 -33.62 21.06
C LEU A 6 -5.15 -32.80 20.90
N VAL A 7 -4.42 -33.02 19.80
CA VAL A 7 -3.13 -32.36 19.53
C VAL A 7 -3.07 -31.67 18.15
N VAL A 8 -4.08 -31.77 17.27
CA VAL A 8 -3.92 -31.31 15.86
C VAL A 8 -5.03 -30.37 15.38
N VAL A 9 -5.80 -29.75 16.29
CA VAL A 9 -6.77 -28.70 15.92
C VAL A 9 -6.61 -27.47 16.80
N LEU A 10 -5.37 -27.15 17.19
CA LEU A 10 -5.03 -25.77 17.51
C LEU A 10 -4.63 -25.09 16.20
N LEU A 11 -5.69 -24.70 15.47
CA LEU A 11 -5.77 -23.52 14.64
C LEU A 11 -4.41 -22.88 14.32
N ALA A 12 -3.86 -23.32 13.20
CA ALA A 12 -3.05 -22.47 12.35
C ALA A 12 -3.90 -21.26 11.92
N GLN A 13 -4.12 -20.31 12.83
CA GLN A 13 -4.44 -18.95 12.45
C GLN A 13 -3.13 -18.39 11.89
N ALA A 14 -2.88 -18.72 10.62
CA ALA A 14 -2.03 -17.90 9.79
C ALA A 14 -2.64 -16.50 9.87
N VAL A 15 -2.07 -15.65 10.71
CA VAL A 15 -2.24 -14.21 10.62
C VAL A 15 -1.58 -13.85 9.30
N VAL A 16 -2.31 -14.05 8.21
CA VAL A 16 -2.00 -13.38 6.95
C VAL A 16 -2.18 -11.93 7.33
N ALA A 17 -1.07 -11.22 7.49
CA ALA A 17 -1.09 -9.78 7.64
C ALA A 17 -1.88 -9.26 6.44
N ASP A 18 -3.12 -8.85 6.68
CA ASP A 18 -4.06 -8.44 5.65
C ASP A 18 -3.40 -7.30 4.88
N ALA A 19 -3.07 -7.54 3.61
CA ALA A 19 -2.30 -6.60 2.81
C ALA A 19 -3.20 -5.42 2.46
N ALA A 20 -3.35 -4.50 3.41
CA ALA A 20 -4.21 -3.34 3.24
C ALA A 20 -3.62 -2.38 2.20
N ILE A 21 -4.47 -1.88 1.32
CA ILE A 21 -4.14 -0.83 0.35
C ILE A 21 -4.21 0.51 1.09
N ASN A 22 -3.18 1.33 0.95
CA ASN A 22 -3.15 2.68 1.49
C ASN A 22 -3.53 3.68 0.38
N LEU A 23 -4.61 4.44 0.62
CA LEU A 23 -5.08 5.54 -0.21
C LEU A 23 -4.70 6.86 0.45
N ALA A 24 -3.71 7.56 -0.10
CA ALA A 24 -3.27 8.85 0.39
C ALA A 24 -4.15 10.01 -0.11
N VAL A 25 -4.36 11.03 0.71
CA VAL A 25 -5.03 12.28 0.33
C VAL A 25 -4.40 13.45 1.09
N SER A 26 -4.33 14.63 0.45
CA SER A 26 -3.81 15.85 1.06
C SER A 26 -4.87 16.55 1.93
N GLN A 27 -4.48 17.06 3.10
CA GLN A 27 -5.32 17.94 3.93
C GLN A 27 -5.69 19.23 3.21
N HIS A 28 -4.78 19.76 2.37
CA HIS A 28 -5.00 21.00 1.61
C HIS A 28 -6.15 20.90 0.61
N SER A 29 -6.49 19.69 0.15
CA SER A 29 -7.64 19.46 -0.72
C SER A 29 -8.99 19.55 0.05
N GLY A 30 -8.94 19.78 1.36
CA GLY A 30 -10.09 20.07 2.21
C GLY A 30 -10.82 18.83 2.73
N THR A 31 -11.77 19.06 3.64
CA THR A 31 -12.54 18.00 4.31
C THR A 31 -13.43 17.20 3.35
N ALA A 32 -13.84 17.81 2.24
CA ALA A 32 -14.60 17.13 1.18
C ALA A 32 -13.75 16.05 0.50
N ALA A 33 -12.48 16.33 0.21
CA ALA A 33 -11.56 15.36 -0.39
C ALA A 33 -11.31 14.16 0.54
N ALA A 34 -11.16 14.38 1.84
CA ALA A 34 -11.01 13.31 2.82
C ALA A 34 -12.25 12.39 2.87
N LYS A 35 -13.46 12.95 2.91
CA LYS A 35 -14.70 12.16 2.86
C LYS A 35 -14.84 11.38 1.55
N GLN A 36 -14.46 11.99 0.44
CA GLN A 36 -14.46 11.34 -0.87
C GLN A 36 -13.44 10.19 -0.92
N ALA A 37 -12.27 10.36 -0.30
CA ALA A 37 -11.27 9.30 -0.14
C ALA A 37 -11.83 8.13 0.67
N GLU A 38 -12.52 8.37 1.78
CA GLU A 38 -13.17 7.31 2.58
C GLU A 38 -14.25 6.55 1.80
N GLN A 39 -15.10 7.27 1.07
CA GLN A 39 -16.14 6.65 0.23
C GLN A 39 -15.53 5.82 -0.90
N LEU A 40 -14.47 6.31 -1.54
CA LEU A 40 -13.77 5.59 -2.59
C LEU A 40 -13.03 4.37 -2.02
N ALA A 41 -12.37 4.51 -0.87
CA ALA A 41 -11.68 3.43 -0.17
C ALA A 41 -12.64 2.27 0.15
N ARG A 42 -13.83 2.56 0.65
CA ARG A 42 -14.87 1.54 0.89
C ARG A 42 -15.25 0.81 -0.40
N ARG A 43 -15.54 1.55 -1.47
CA ARG A 43 -15.92 0.94 -2.76
C ARG A 43 -14.80 0.09 -3.37
N ILE A 44 -13.56 0.55 -3.26
CA ILE A 44 -12.39 -0.22 -3.69
C ILE A 44 -12.25 -1.48 -2.84
N GLY A 45 -12.37 -1.35 -1.52
CA GLY A 45 -12.23 -2.50 -0.61
C GLY A 45 -13.31 -3.55 -0.81
N ASP A 46 -14.57 -3.14 -1.00
CA ASP A 46 -15.68 -4.03 -1.33
C ASP A 46 -15.45 -4.75 -2.67
N ARG A 47 -14.89 -4.05 -3.65
CA ARG A 47 -14.63 -4.61 -4.98
C ARG A 47 -13.49 -5.62 -4.98
N LEU A 48 -12.42 -5.32 -4.24
CA LEU A 48 -11.20 -6.11 -4.22
C LEU A 48 -11.19 -7.17 -3.11
N ALA A 49 -12.17 -7.14 -2.21
CA ALA A 49 -12.16 -7.91 -0.95
C ALA A 49 -10.84 -7.71 -0.19
N THR A 50 -10.32 -6.49 -0.17
CA THR A 50 -9.07 -6.09 0.48
C THR A 50 -9.28 -4.80 1.26
N PRO A 51 -8.87 -4.71 2.53
CA PRO A 51 -9.00 -3.48 3.30
C PRO A 51 -8.29 -2.29 2.63
N VAL A 52 -8.93 -1.12 2.65
CA VAL A 52 -8.32 0.13 2.15
C VAL A 52 -8.25 1.15 3.28
N ASN A 53 -7.03 1.54 3.67
CA ASN A 53 -6.77 2.55 4.68
C ASN A 53 -6.63 3.92 4.04
N VAL A 54 -7.41 4.90 4.49
CA VAL A 54 -7.23 6.29 4.06
C VAL A 54 -6.17 6.93 4.95
N VAL A 55 -5.16 7.51 4.31
CA VAL A 55 -4.11 8.26 5.01
C VAL A 55 -4.19 9.71 4.59
N VAL A 56 -4.44 10.58 5.57
CA VAL A 56 -4.48 12.02 5.36
C VAL A 56 -3.11 12.61 5.66
N LEU A 57 -2.49 13.23 4.65
CA LEU A 57 -1.14 13.79 4.69
C LEU A 57 -1.20 15.32 4.63
N ALA A 58 -0.18 16.00 5.12
CA ALA A 58 -0.23 17.46 5.28
C ALA A 58 -0.45 18.14 3.92
N ASP A 59 0.31 17.76 2.90
CA ASP A 59 0.29 18.39 1.59
C ASP A 59 0.49 17.41 0.43
N ALA A 60 0.35 17.92 -0.80
CA ALA A 60 0.49 17.11 -2.01
C ALA A 60 1.94 16.64 -2.27
N ALA A 61 2.96 17.34 -1.74
CA ALA A 61 4.35 16.89 -1.85
C ALA A 61 4.60 15.66 -0.95
N GLN A 62 3.99 15.60 0.24
CA GLN A 62 3.98 14.41 1.08
C GLN A 62 3.24 13.25 0.42
N VAL A 63 2.10 13.52 -0.24
CA VAL A 63 1.37 12.50 -1.02
C VAL A 63 2.28 11.91 -2.11
N GLU A 64 2.96 12.76 -2.88
CA GLU A 64 3.92 12.32 -3.89
C GLU A 64 5.06 11.49 -3.27
N ALA A 65 5.62 11.93 -2.14
CA ALA A 65 6.66 11.19 -1.44
C ALA A 65 6.16 9.83 -0.94
N TRP A 66 4.97 9.76 -0.35
CA TRP A 66 4.37 8.49 0.10
C TRP A 66 4.13 7.51 -1.05
N LEU A 67 3.63 8.01 -2.18
CA LEU A 67 3.32 7.19 -3.34
C LEU A 67 4.59 6.72 -4.06
N ASN A 68 5.51 7.63 -4.37
CA ASN A 68 6.64 7.38 -5.25
C ASN A 68 7.93 7.09 -4.49
N ARG A 69 8.22 7.90 -3.48
CA ARG A 69 9.49 7.79 -2.74
C ARG A 69 9.44 6.64 -1.77
N PHE A 70 8.41 6.53 -0.93
CA PHE A 70 8.28 5.52 0.14
C PHE A 70 7.63 4.23 -0.29
N ALA A 71 6.81 4.27 -1.34
CA ALA A 71 5.88 3.19 -1.64
C ALA A 71 4.96 2.86 -0.44
N ALA A 72 4.71 3.83 0.44
CA ALA A 72 3.86 3.69 1.61
C ALA A 72 2.36 3.77 1.23
N ALA A 73 2.06 4.34 0.06
CA ALA A 73 0.73 4.33 -0.55
C ALA A 73 0.77 3.73 -1.96
N GLU A 74 -0.22 2.90 -2.29
CA GLU A 74 -0.43 2.35 -3.62
C GLU A 74 -1.22 3.34 -4.49
N LEU A 75 -2.13 4.07 -3.86
CA LEU A 75 -3.07 4.99 -4.50
C LEU A 75 -3.07 6.35 -3.79
N ALA A 76 -3.42 7.39 -4.53
CA ALA A 76 -3.69 8.71 -3.96
C ALA A 76 -4.80 9.45 -4.67
N LEU A 77 -5.54 10.28 -3.93
CA LEU A 77 -6.37 11.34 -4.49
C LEU A 77 -5.59 12.64 -4.54
N VAL A 78 -5.43 13.16 -5.75
CA VAL A 78 -4.59 14.33 -6.03
C VAL A 78 -5.32 15.25 -7.00
N GLU A 79 -5.17 16.55 -6.81
CA GLU A 79 -5.76 17.56 -7.69
C GLU A 79 -5.15 17.50 -9.10
N SER A 80 -5.99 17.70 -10.12
CA SER A 80 -5.61 17.66 -11.52
C SER A 80 -4.42 18.56 -11.87
N ASP A 81 -4.37 19.75 -11.27
CA ASP A 81 -3.35 20.75 -11.55
C ASP A 81 -1.99 20.31 -11.01
N PHE A 82 -1.98 19.67 -9.84
CA PHE A 82 -0.77 19.12 -9.25
C PHE A 82 -0.21 17.97 -10.08
N VAL A 83 -1.09 17.08 -10.59
CA VAL A 83 -0.70 15.98 -11.48
C VAL A 83 -0.17 16.53 -12.80
N SER A 84 -0.82 17.55 -13.37
CA SER A 84 -0.45 18.16 -14.64
C SER A 84 0.91 18.87 -14.57
N ALA A 85 1.21 19.55 -13.46
CA ALA A 85 2.51 20.16 -13.20
C ALA A 85 3.65 19.13 -13.04
N ARG A 86 3.33 17.85 -12.88
CA ARG A 86 4.26 16.74 -12.64
C ARG A 86 3.98 15.57 -13.59
N ALA A 87 3.78 15.89 -14.87
CA ALA A 87 3.53 14.91 -15.91
C ALA A 87 4.58 13.78 -15.88
N GLY A 88 4.11 12.54 -15.95
CA GLY A 88 4.98 11.37 -15.92
C GLY A 88 5.54 11.02 -14.53
N ARG A 89 5.05 11.61 -13.42
CA ARG A 89 5.36 11.14 -12.05
C ARG A 89 4.32 10.16 -11.50
N PHE A 90 3.16 10.09 -12.13
CA PHE A 90 2.01 9.34 -11.65
C PHE A 90 1.45 8.44 -12.75
N LEU A 91 0.86 7.32 -12.37
CA LEU A 91 -0.07 6.57 -13.20
C LEU A 91 -1.48 7.09 -12.91
N VAL A 92 -2.12 7.75 -13.87
CA VAL A 92 -3.50 8.22 -13.69
C VAL A 92 -4.45 7.04 -13.89
N VAL A 93 -5.24 6.71 -12.87
CA VAL A 93 -6.27 5.65 -12.94
C VAL A 93 -7.57 6.23 -13.49
N GLY A 94 -7.93 7.45 -13.06
CA GLY A 94 -9.10 8.15 -13.59
C GLY A 94 -9.61 9.26 -12.67
N PRO A 95 -10.66 9.99 -13.09
CA PRO A 95 -11.28 11.03 -12.27
C PRO A 95 -12.00 10.42 -11.08
N ALA A 96 -11.78 10.97 -9.89
CA ALA A 96 -12.47 10.55 -8.67
C ALA A 96 -13.70 11.42 -8.34
N GLY A 97 -13.86 12.55 -9.03
CA GLY A 97 -14.91 13.55 -8.81
C GLY A 97 -14.32 14.94 -8.51
N GLY A 98 -15.01 16.01 -8.93
CA GLY A 98 -14.48 17.37 -8.83
C GLY A 98 -13.21 17.54 -9.67
N ASN A 99 -12.19 18.20 -9.10
CA ASN A 99 -10.85 18.32 -9.66
C ASN A 99 -9.88 17.21 -9.19
N LEU A 100 -10.37 16.18 -8.48
CA LEU A 100 -9.52 15.10 -7.96
C LEU A 100 -9.39 13.96 -8.96
N LEU A 101 -8.15 13.50 -9.12
CA LEU A 101 -7.78 12.31 -9.86
C LEU A 101 -7.34 11.22 -8.87
N LEU A 102 -7.76 9.98 -9.14
CA LEU A 102 -7.14 8.82 -8.53
C LEU A 102 -5.87 8.50 -9.32
N VAL A 103 -4.74 8.49 -8.63
CA VAL A 103 -3.44 8.16 -9.18
C VAL A 103 -2.81 7.00 -8.42
N GLY A 104 -1.94 6.26 -9.09
CA GLY A 104 -1.06 5.24 -8.51
C GLY A 104 0.40 5.50 -8.88
N ARG A 105 1.31 4.75 -8.27
CA ARG A 105 2.75 4.84 -8.57
C ARG A 105 3.03 4.33 -10.00
N GLN A 106 3.99 4.94 -10.68
CA GLN A 106 4.51 4.35 -11.93
C GLN A 106 5.19 3.02 -11.67
N GLY A 107 4.84 1.98 -12.44
CA GLY A 107 5.29 0.61 -12.18
C GLY A 107 4.38 -0.19 -11.26
N ILE A 108 3.24 0.36 -10.79
CA ILE A 108 2.09 -0.46 -10.42
C ILE A 108 1.44 -1.02 -11.70
N SER A 109 2.22 -1.72 -12.51
CA SER A 109 1.73 -2.45 -13.67
C SER A 109 1.04 -3.70 -13.16
N GLY A 110 -0.27 -3.82 -13.40
CA GLY A 110 -1.03 -4.97 -12.94
C GLY A 110 -2.54 -4.77 -13.05
N GLU A 111 -3.27 -5.71 -12.48
CA GLU A 111 -4.74 -5.72 -12.50
C GLU A 111 -5.35 -4.59 -11.66
N LEU A 112 -4.63 -4.04 -10.66
CA LEU A 112 -5.21 -3.11 -9.69
C LEU A 112 -5.84 -1.86 -10.36
N PRO A 113 -5.16 -1.08 -11.23
CA PRO A 113 -5.80 0.01 -11.96
C PRO A 113 -6.98 -0.45 -12.82
N GLN A 114 -6.88 -1.62 -13.46
CA GLN A 114 -7.94 -2.16 -14.33
C GLN A 114 -9.19 -2.57 -13.54
N GLN A 115 -9.01 -3.09 -12.32
CA GLN A 115 -10.10 -3.47 -11.43
C GLN A 115 -10.79 -2.25 -10.79
N ILE A 116 -10.05 -1.15 -10.60
CA ILE A 116 -10.55 0.09 -9.96
C ILE A 116 -11.17 1.06 -10.97
N ALA A 117 -10.65 1.18 -12.19
CA ALA A 117 -11.13 2.15 -13.18
C ALA A 117 -12.67 2.11 -13.42
N PRO A 118 -13.35 0.94 -13.43
CA PRO A 118 -14.81 0.91 -13.55
C PRO A 118 -15.55 1.58 -12.39
N LEU A 119 -14.97 1.61 -11.18
CA LEU A 119 -15.56 2.26 -10.00
C LEU A 119 -15.53 3.79 -10.10
N LEU A 120 -14.60 4.33 -10.90
CA LEU A 120 -14.44 5.76 -11.14
C LEU A 120 -15.40 6.27 -12.23
N ALA A 121 -15.69 5.42 -13.22
CA ALA A 121 -16.63 5.71 -14.29
C ALA A 121 -18.10 5.67 -13.83
N ALA A 122 -18.40 4.96 -12.74
CA ALA A 122 -19.74 4.85 -12.20
C ALA A 122 -20.13 6.12 -11.40
N LYS A 123 -21.06 6.91 -11.95
CA LYS A 123 -21.82 7.91 -11.19
C LYS A 123 -22.39 7.23 -9.92
N PRO A 124 -22.35 7.86 -8.73
CA PRO A 124 -22.74 7.23 -7.48
C PRO A 124 -24.19 6.75 -7.58
N SER A 125 -24.37 5.46 -7.88
CA SER A 125 -25.65 4.79 -7.84
C SER A 125 -25.84 4.27 -6.42
N ALA A 126 -27.08 4.41 -5.94
CA ALA A 126 -27.57 3.91 -4.67
C ALA A 126 -27.05 2.49 -4.35
N PRO A 127 -26.93 2.13 -3.06
CA PRO A 127 -26.39 0.84 -2.65
C PRO A 127 -27.14 -0.29 -3.35
N ALA A 128 -26.42 -1.04 -4.19
CA ALA A 128 -26.96 -2.24 -4.80
C ALA A 128 -27.18 -3.30 -3.70
N PRO A 129 -28.31 -4.03 -3.71
CA PRO A 129 -28.57 -5.06 -2.72
C PRO A 129 -27.53 -6.18 -2.86
N ALA A 130 -27.14 -6.74 -1.71
CA ALA A 130 -26.17 -7.83 -1.59
C ALA A 130 -26.50 -8.98 -2.56
N GLY A 131 -25.80 -9.00 -3.69
CA GLY A 131 -25.84 -10.07 -4.68
C GLY A 131 -24.94 -11.22 -4.24
N LYS A 132 -25.49 -12.44 -4.24
CA LYS A 132 -24.82 -13.68 -3.83
C LYS A 132 -23.45 -13.87 -4.50
N PRO A 133 -22.48 -14.51 -3.80
CA PRO A 133 -21.16 -14.79 -4.35
C PRO A 133 -21.28 -15.65 -5.62
N ARG A 134 -20.63 -15.19 -6.70
CA ARG A 134 -20.52 -15.92 -7.98
C ARG A 134 -19.49 -17.05 -7.81
N PRO A 135 -19.77 -18.27 -8.33
CA PRO A 135 -18.86 -19.40 -8.15
C PRO A 135 -17.55 -19.21 -8.92
N ALA A 136 -16.47 -19.65 -8.29
CA ALA A 136 -15.10 -19.64 -8.82
C ALA A 136 -15.02 -20.44 -10.12
N GLY A 137 -14.70 -19.76 -11.22
CA GLY A 137 -14.35 -20.39 -12.50
C GLY A 137 -12.92 -20.91 -12.44
N GLY A 138 -12.76 -22.21 -12.69
CA GLY A 138 -11.47 -22.89 -12.72
C GLY A 138 -10.57 -22.37 -13.84
N GLY A 139 -9.50 -21.68 -13.46
CA GLY A 139 -8.34 -21.41 -14.29
C GLY A 139 -7.37 -22.59 -14.25
N LYS A 140 -7.19 -23.23 -15.41
CA LYS A 140 -6.27 -24.33 -15.68
C LYS A 140 -4.82 -23.89 -15.39
N ARG A 141 -4.11 -24.59 -14.50
CA ARG A 141 -2.68 -24.38 -14.25
C ARG A 141 -1.90 -24.76 -15.52
N LEU A 142 -1.05 -23.86 -15.99
CA LEU A 142 0.06 -24.18 -16.88
C LEU A 142 1.26 -24.50 -15.99
N ASP A 143 1.80 -25.70 -16.16
CA ASP A 143 2.99 -26.18 -15.46
C ASP A 143 4.21 -25.34 -15.85
N GLY A 144 4.73 -24.59 -14.88
CA GLY A 144 6.03 -23.92 -14.97
C GLY A 144 7.16 -24.86 -14.51
N PRO A 145 8.37 -24.75 -15.08
CA PRO A 145 9.50 -25.62 -14.78
C PRO A 145 10.01 -25.45 -13.33
N PRO A 146 10.76 -26.44 -12.79
CA PRO A 146 11.12 -26.48 -11.38
C PRO A 146 11.97 -25.27 -10.96
N ALA A 147 11.59 -24.67 -9.83
CA ALA A 147 12.36 -23.64 -9.16
C ALA A 147 13.74 -24.20 -8.77
N THR A 148 14.79 -23.70 -9.42
CA THR A 148 16.15 -23.79 -8.92
C THR A 148 16.16 -23.22 -7.52
N ALA A 149 16.50 -24.03 -6.52
CA ALA A 149 16.63 -23.61 -5.14
C ALA A 149 17.62 -22.45 -5.06
N ALA A 150 17.11 -21.25 -4.72
CA ALA A 150 17.96 -20.13 -4.38
C ALA A 150 18.81 -20.51 -3.16
N PRO A 151 20.11 -20.19 -3.15
CA PRO A 151 20.97 -20.49 -2.02
C PRO A 151 20.41 -19.85 -0.75
N ALA A 152 20.43 -20.61 0.35
CA ALA A 152 20.11 -20.10 1.68
C ALA A 152 21.16 -19.07 2.09
N PHE A 153 20.94 -17.82 1.70
CA PHE A 153 21.68 -16.68 2.24
C PHE A 153 21.23 -16.50 3.69
N SER A 154 22.06 -16.93 4.63
CA SER A 154 21.99 -16.39 5.98
C SER A 154 22.29 -14.89 5.88
N PRO A 155 21.34 -14.01 6.22
CA PRO A 155 21.58 -12.57 6.15
C PRO A 155 22.75 -12.22 7.08
N SER A 156 23.67 -11.36 6.62
CA SER A 156 24.64 -10.75 7.51
C SER A 156 23.92 -9.93 8.58
N LYS A 157 24.54 -9.76 9.76
CA LYS A 157 23.96 -8.96 10.86
C LYS A 157 23.52 -7.56 10.40
N SER A 158 24.24 -6.96 9.44
CA SER A 158 23.89 -5.66 8.84
C SER A 158 22.55 -5.66 8.10
N VAL A 159 22.19 -6.74 7.39
CA VAL A 159 20.94 -6.84 6.62
C VAL A 159 19.75 -6.97 7.56
N GLU A 160 19.89 -7.72 8.65
CA GLU A 160 18.83 -7.89 9.65
C GLU A 160 18.58 -6.60 10.45
N GLU A 161 19.65 -5.88 10.82
CA GLU A 161 19.56 -4.56 11.44
C GLU A 161 18.86 -3.54 10.53
N ASP A 162 19.17 -3.54 9.24
CA ASP A 162 18.52 -2.66 8.26
C ASP A 162 17.05 -3.03 8.07
N ARG A 163 16.73 -4.33 8.01
CA ARG A 163 15.35 -4.82 7.95
C ARG A 163 14.55 -4.41 9.18
N TYR A 164 15.14 -4.52 10.36
CA TYR A 164 14.54 -4.07 11.61
C TYR A 164 14.31 -2.55 11.62
N PHE A 165 15.30 -1.77 11.20
CA PHE A 165 15.21 -0.33 11.12
C PHE A 165 14.10 0.15 10.17
N VAL A 166 13.99 -0.45 8.98
CA VAL A 166 12.88 -0.17 8.06
C VAL A 166 11.53 -0.49 8.71
N GLY A 167 11.42 -1.65 9.36
CA GLY A 167 10.20 -2.03 10.09
C GLY A 167 9.85 -1.04 11.20
N TYR A 168 10.85 -0.52 11.92
CA TYR A 168 10.69 0.52 12.93
C TYR A 168 10.17 1.82 12.30
N VAL A 169 10.77 2.31 11.22
CA VAL A 169 10.32 3.55 10.55
C VAL A 169 8.86 3.43 10.11
N TYR A 170 8.46 2.31 9.51
CA TYR A 170 7.07 2.12 9.10
C TYR A 170 6.10 2.09 10.28
N ARG A 171 6.40 1.33 11.33
CA ARG A 171 5.50 1.20 12.47
C ARG A 171 5.43 2.47 13.31
N GLU A 172 6.57 3.08 13.59
CA GLU A 172 6.67 4.18 14.56
C GLU A 172 6.45 5.55 13.92
N LYS A 173 6.87 5.74 12.67
CA LYS A 173 6.76 7.05 12.00
C LYS A 173 5.61 7.13 11.02
N LEU A 174 5.34 6.04 10.31
CA LEU A 174 4.25 6.00 9.35
C LEU A 174 2.96 5.41 9.95
N HIS A 175 3.03 4.79 11.14
CA HIS A 175 1.93 4.04 11.76
C HIS A 175 1.36 2.95 10.84
N LEU A 176 2.25 2.32 10.06
CA LEU A 176 1.93 1.28 9.09
C LEU A 176 2.58 -0.05 9.47
N THR A 177 1.90 -1.14 9.15
CA THR A 177 2.54 -2.46 9.07
C THR A 177 3.09 -2.64 7.66
N PRO A 178 4.43 -2.66 7.46
CA PRO A 178 4.98 -2.73 6.12
C PRO A 178 4.77 -4.11 5.51
N ALA A 179 4.37 -4.15 4.25
CA ALA A 179 4.38 -5.38 3.46
C ALA A 179 5.82 -5.86 3.25
N LYS A 180 6.01 -7.18 3.12
CA LYS A 180 7.33 -7.81 3.04
C LYS A 180 8.19 -7.25 1.89
N ASP A 181 7.59 -7.06 0.72
CA ASP A 181 8.22 -6.50 -0.47
C ASP A 181 8.72 -5.06 -0.26
N ARG A 182 7.98 -4.22 0.47
CA ARG A 182 8.42 -2.87 0.86
C ARG A 182 9.62 -2.92 1.79
N VAL A 183 9.57 -3.80 2.79
CA VAL A 183 10.70 -3.98 3.70
C VAL A 183 11.94 -4.38 2.92
N ASP A 184 11.81 -5.38 2.05
CA ASP A 184 12.93 -5.89 1.25
C ASP A 184 13.48 -4.81 0.30
N TYR A 185 12.63 -3.99 -0.34
CA TYR A 185 13.06 -2.86 -1.17
C TYR A 185 13.90 -1.84 -0.40
N TRP A 186 13.42 -1.37 0.76
CA TRP A 186 14.13 -0.36 1.56
C TRP A 186 15.41 -0.89 2.18
N THR A 187 15.41 -2.15 2.63
CA THR A 187 16.64 -2.81 3.07
C THR A 187 17.66 -2.85 1.95
N ALA A 188 17.26 -3.15 0.71
CA ALA A 188 18.17 -3.08 -0.43
C ALA A 188 18.72 -1.67 -0.69
N GLN A 189 17.89 -0.62 -0.60
CA GLN A 189 18.36 0.77 -0.76
C GLN A 189 19.39 1.19 0.30
N LEU A 190 19.24 0.72 1.54
CA LEU A 190 20.22 0.94 2.62
C LEU A 190 21.53 0.18 2.36
N GLN A 191 21.44 -1.09 1.95
CA GLN A 191 22.61 -1.92 1.66
C GLN A 191 23.40 -1.42 0.43
N GLU A 192 22.71 -0.84 -0.56
CA GLU A 192 23.32 -0.23 -1.74
C GLU A 192 23.88 1.18 -1.46
N GLY A 193 23.68 1.73 -0.25
CA GLY A 193 24.09 3.08 0.12
C GLY A 193 23.37 4.20 -0.64
N LYS A 194 22.31 3.87 -1.38
CA LYS A 194 21.49 4.84 -2.14
C LYS A 194 20.70 5.77 -1.23
N VAL A 195 20.40 5.30 -0.03
CA VAL A 195 19.70 6.03 1.02
C VAL A 195 20.37 5.72 2.35
N THR A 196 20.55 6.72 3.21
CA THR A 196 21.03 6.51 4.58
C THR A 196 19.87 6.27 5.55
N LYS A 197 20.14 5.63 6.70
CA LYS A 197 19.12 5.47 7.77
C LYS A 197 18.53 6.82 8.20
N GLN A 198 19.38 7.83 8.35
CA GLN A 198 18.96 9.20 8.64
C GLN A 198 18.00 9.74 7.59
N GLN A 199 18.39 9.63 6.30
CA GLN A 199 17.54 10.07 5.20
C GLN A 199 16.20 9.37 5.22
N LEU A 200 16.15 8.04 5.47
CA LEU A 200 14.90 7.28 5.58
C LEU A 200 14.03 7.68 6.77
N TYR A 201 14.64 8.03 7.89
CA TYR A 201 13.94 8.54 9.05
C TYR A 201 13.36 9.94 8.80
N ASP A 202 14.17 10.88 8.32
CA ASP A 202 13.78 12.26 8.04
C ASP A 202 12.66 12.32 6.98
N MET A 203 12.76 11.42 6.01
CA MET A 203 11.77 11.18 4.99
C MET A 203 10.40 10.76 5.52
N ALA A 204 10.38 9.94 6.57
CA ALA A 204 9.16 9.45 7.20
C ALA A 204 8.59 10.42 8.24
N CYS A 205 9.38 11.39 8.68
CA CYS A 205 9.00 12.39 9.67
C CYS A 205 8.09 13.46 9.07
N ARG A 206 6.97 13.75 9.76
CA ARG A 206 6.12 14.89 9.42
C ARG A 206 6.82 16.20 9.83
N PRO A 207 6.81 17.26 8.98
CA PRO A 207 7.44 18.53 9.30
C PRO A 207 6.85 19.24 10.54
N GLU A 208 5.70 18.77 11.02
CA GLU A 208 4.94 19.34 12.14
C GLU A 208 5.32 18.70 13.49
N GLU A 209 6.00 17.55 13.47
CA GLU A 209 6.45 16.86 14.67
C GLU A 209 7.75 17.47 15.21
N LYS A 210 7.62 18.34 16.23
CA LYS A 210 8.77 18.78 17.02
C LYS A 210 9.44 17.56 17.66
N GLY A 211 10.67 17.26 17.25
CA GLY A 211 11.47 16.17 17.83
C GLY A 211 11.98 15.11 16.85
N CYS A 212 11.78 15.29 15.54
CA CYS A 212 12.38 14.43 14.52
C CYS A 212 13.89 14.68 14.37
N SER A 213 14.66 14.15 15.31
CA SER A 213 16.11 13.95 15.19
C SER A 213 16.39 12.50 15.59
N PHE A 214 17.01 11.75 14.68
CA PHE A 214 17.52 10.43 14.97
C PHE A 214 18.78 10.62 15.84
N ARG A 215 18.77 10.03 17.05
CA ARG A 215 19.91 10.06 17.98
C ARG A 215 20.69 8.77 17.90
#